data_AF-A0AAV5ZPV3-F1
#
_entry.id   AF-A0AAV5ZPV3-F1
#
_cell.length_a   1.000
_cell.length_b   1.000
_cell.length_c   1.000
_cell.angle_alpha   90.00
_cell.angle_beta   90.00
_cell.angle_gamma   90.00
#
_symmetry.space_group_name_H-M   'P 1'
#
loop_
_entity.id
_entity.type
_entity.pdbx_description
1 polymer ?
#
loop_
_entity_poly.entity_id
_entity_poly.type
_entity_poly.pdbx_seq_one_letter_code
_entity_poly.pdbx_strand_id
1 'polypeptide(L)' 'MTTAELLDDLGADTDLARLVRRVCQDQLPWVVVSSAAIAGWMQRDPKGWQKVSDWLAAQGVALVRL' A
#
# COMPACT_ATOMS: atom_id res chain seq x y z
N MET A 1 4.26 8.95 -9.21
CA MET A 1 5.11 8.58 -8.06
C MET A 1 5.65 7.19 -8.31
N THR A 2 6.97 7.04 -8.32
CA THR A 2 7.64 5.74 -8.48
C THR A 2 7.60 4.95 -7.16
N THR A 3 7.82 3.64 -7.23
CA THR A 3 7.88 2.78 -6.03
C THR A 3 8.97 3.25 -5.05
N ALA A 4 10.12 3.67 -5.55
CA ALA A 4 11.23 4.13 -4.71
C ALA A 4 10.89 5.42 -3.95
N GLU A 5 10.29 6.40 -4.63
CA GLU A 5 9.81 7.64 -3.99
C GLU A 5 8.74 7.37 -2.94
N LEU A 6 7.82 6.44 -3.21
CA LEU A 6 6.78 6.06 -2.24
C LEU A 6 7.37 5.39 -1.00
N LEU A 7 8.36 4.50 -1.17
CA LEU A 7 9.00 3.81 -0.04
C LEU A 7 9.86 4.75 0.81
N ASP A 8 10.48 5.76 0.22
CA ASP A 8 11.20 6.80 0.94
C ASP A 8 10.24 7.65 1.79
N ASP A 9 9.12 8.08 1.20
CA ASP A 9 8.10 8.89 1.87
C ASP A 9 7.42 8.17 3.04
N LEU A 10 7.15 6.86 2.89
CA LEU A 10 6.51 6.04 3.93
C LEU A 10 7.45 5.66 5.08
N GLY A 11 8.76 5.78 4.89
CA GLY A 11 9.76 5.21 5.79
C GLY A 11 9.85 3.67 5.71
N ALA A 12 11.05 3.15 5.93
CA ALA A 12 11.39 1.78 5.56
C ALA A 12 10.69 0.65 6.36
N ASP A 13 10.11 0.92 7.53
CA ASP A 13 9.55 -0.10 8.42
C ASP A 13 8.05 0.06 8.76
N THR A 14 7.30 0.79 7.92
CA THR A 14 5.85 0.89 8.10
C THR A 14 5.11 -0.30 7.49
N ASP A 15 3.94 -0.62 8.03
CA ASP A 15 3.04 -1.64 7.45
C ASP A 15 2.68 -1.32 6.00
N LEU A 16 2.58 -0.02 5.67
CA LEU A 16 2.35 0.47 4.31
C LEU A 16 3.55 0.19 3.39
N ALA A 17 4.78 0.41 3.86
CA ALA A 17 5.98 0.05 3.10
C ALA A 17 6.08 -1.46 2.87
N ARG A 18 5.69 -2.28 3.86
CA ARG A 18 5.61 -3.75 3.70
C ARG A 18 4.59 -4.15 2.64
N LEU A 19 3.43 -3.49 2.59
CA LEU A 19 2.43 -3.73 1.55
C LEU A 19 2.99 -3.43 0.15
N VAL A 20 3.62 -2.28 -0.04
CA VAL A 20 4.20 -1.87 -1.33
C VAL A 20 5.28 -2.87 -1.78
N ARG A 21 6.18 -3.27 -0.87
CA ARG A 21 7.21 -4.28 -1.18
C ARG A 21 6.59 -5.61 -1.59
N ARG A 22 5.55 -6.06 -0.88
CA ARG A 22 4.84 -7.30 -1.20
C ARG A 22 4.25 -7.26 -2.61
N VAL A 23 3.61 -6.16 -3.00
CA VAL A 23 3.03 -6.01 -4.34
C VAL A 23 4.12 -6.06 -5.42
N CYS A 24 5.27 -5.44 -5.18
CA CYS A 24 6.40 -5.52 -6.11
C CYS A 24 7.03 -6.92 -6.19
N GLN A 25 7.01 -7.70 -5.11
CA GLN A 25 7.55 -9.07 -5.07
C GLN A 25 6.60 -10.09 -5.70
N ASP A 26 5.32 -10.03 -5.34
CA ASP A 26 4.31 -11.01 -5.80
C ASP A 26 3.93 -10.78 -7.27
N GLN A 27 4.05 -9.54 -7.78
CA GLN A 27 3.68 -9.13 -9.15
C GLN A 27 2.25 -9.55 -9.56
N LEU A 28 1.38 -9.76 -8.57
CA LEU A 28 -0.01 -10.12 -8.79
C LEU A 28 -0.85 -8.89 -9.15
N PRO A 29 -1.89 -9.05 -9.99
CA PRO A 29 -2.82 -7.97 -10.31
C PRO A 29 -3.76 -7.62 -9.15
N TRP A 30 -3.58 -8.23 -7.97
CA TRP A 30 -4.36 -7.95 -6.77
C TRP A 30 -3.52 -8.10 -5.51
N VAL A 31 -3.96 -7.43 -4.45
CA VAL A 31 -3.45 -7.63 -3.09
C VAL A 31 -4.59 -7.76 -2.11
N VAL A 32 -4.48 -8.75 -1.22
CA VAL A 32 -5.50 -9.04 -0.23
C VAL A 32 -5.10 -8.38 1.10
N VAL A 33 -5.98 -7.53 1.63
CA VAL A 33 -5.75 -6.77 2.86
C VAL A 33 -6.99 -6.87 3.74
N SER A 34 -6.82 -7.09 5.04
CA SER A 34 -7.95 -7.11 5.97
C SER A 34 -8.57 -5.72 6.12
N SER A 35 -9.90 -5.68 6.26
CA SER A 35 -10.62 -4.44 6.50
C SER A 35 -10.12 -3.70 7.76
N ALA A 36 -9.68 -4.47 8.78
CA ALA A 36 -9.08 -3.93 9.99
C ALA A 36 -7.72 -3.25 9.75
N ALA A 37 -6.88 -3.78 8.85
CA ALA A 37 -5.61 -3.14 8.51
C ALA A 37 -5.83 -1.81 7.78
N ILE A 38 -6.77 -1.77 6.83
CA ILE A 38 -7.16 -0.54 6.14
C ILE A 38 -7.67 0.50 7.15
N ALA A 39 -8.55 0.12 8.05
CA ALA A 39 -9.05 1.01 9.09
C ALA A 39 -7.92 1.52 10.00
N GLY A 40 -6.99 0.65 10.38
CA GLY A 40 -5.81 1.02 11.17
C GLY A 40 -4.91 2.01 10.44
N TRP A 41 -4.70 1.86 9.13
CA TRP A 41 -3.92 2.82 8.34
C TRP A 41 -4.67 4.15 8.16
N MET A 42 -5.97 4.12 7.87
CA MET A 42 -6.78 5.34 7.76
C MET A 42 -6.79 6.16 9.05
N GLN A 43 -6.70 5.52 10.23
CA GLN A 43 -6.61 6.21 11.50
C GLN A 43 -5.21 6.74 11.82
N ARG A 44 -4.17 5.91 11.62
CA ARG A 44 -2.79 6.25 12.02
C ARG A 44 -2.08 7.14 11.01
N ASP A 45 -2.27 6.88 9.72
CA ASP A 45 -1.62 7.60 8.63
C ASP A 45 -2.54 7.66 7.38
N PRO A 46 -3.59 8.50 7.41
CA PRO A 46 -4.51 8.63 6.28
C PRO A 46 -3.82 9.13 5.01
N LYS A 47 -2.75 9.95 5.14
CA LYS A 47 -2.03 10.51 3.99
C LYS A 47 -1.14 9.46 3.33
N GLY A 48 -0.39 8.68 4.11
CA GLY A 48 0.39 7.56 3.58
C GLY A 48 -0.51 6.49 2.96
N TRP A 49 -1.65 6.19 3.58
CA TRP A 49 -2.63 5.27 2.98
C TRP A 49 -3.15 5.77 1.64
N GLN A 50 -3.53 7.05 1.52
CA GLN A 50 -3.99 7.63 0.26
C GLN A 50 -2.93 7.49 -0.84
N LYS A 51 -1.68 7.84 -0.55
CA LYS A 51 -0.55 7.70 -1.47
C LYS A 51 -0.37 6.26 -1.97
N VAL A 52 -0.46 5.28 -1.07
CA VAL A 52 -0.36 3.86 -1.41
C VAL A 52 -1.56 3.42 -2.26
N SER A 53 -2.76 3.85 -1.91
CA SER A 53 -3.98 3.52 -2.66
C SER A 53 -3.91 4.07 -4.10
N ASP A 54 -3.45 5.32 -4.27
CA ASP A 54 -3.27 5.92 -5.59
C ASP A 54 -2.19 5.21 -6.40
N TRP A 55 -1.10 4.80 -5.73
CA TRP A 55 -0.05 4.02 -6.35
C TRP A 55 -0.55 2.63 -6.80
N LEU A 56 -1.32 1.92 -5.98
CA LEU A 56 -1.93 0.63 -6.35
C LEU A 56 -2.80 0.76 -7.61
N ALA A 57 -3.64 1.80 -7.65
CA ALA A 57 -4.50 2.08 -8.79
C ALA A 57 -3.68 2.37 -10.06
N ALA A 58 -2.61 3.15 -9.95
CA ALA A 58 -1.70 3.44 -11.07
C ALA A 58 -0.95 2.20 -11.56
N GLN A 59 -0.69 1.21 -10.70
CA GLN A 59 -0.10 -0.08 -11.08
C GLN A 59 -1.15 -1.08 -11.62
N GLY A 60 -2.44 -0.73 -11.62
CA GLY A 60 -3.52 -1.64 -11.99
C GLY A 60 -3.73 -2.79 -11.00
N VAL A 61 -3.30 -2.63 -9.75
CA VAL A 61 -3.41 -3.65 -8.70
C VAL A 61 -4.71 -3.45 -7.94
N ALA A 62 -5.58 -4.47 -7.95
CA ALA A 62 -6.84 -4.45 -7.24
C ALA A 62 -6.65 -4.71 -5.74
N LEU A 63 -7.29 -3.89 -4.90
CA LEU A 63 -7.33 -4.11 -3.46
C LEU A 63 -8.52 -5.02 -3.11
N VAL A 64 -8.25 -6.25 -2.67
CA VAL A 64 -9.25 -7.22 -2.23
C VAL A 64 -9.34 -7.19 -0.71
N ARG A 65 -10.56 -7.02 -0.18
CA ARG A 65 -10.80 -6.94 1.26
C ARG A 65 -11.27 -8.28 1.80
N LEU A 66 -10.72 -8.68 2.94
CA LEU A 66 -11.21 -9.77 3.79
C LEU A 66 -11.80 -9.22 5.09
#